data_AF-A0A6M3LWE0-F1
#
_entry.id   AF-A0A6M3LWE0-F1
#
_cell.length_a   1.000
_cell.length_b   1.000
_cell.length_c   1.000
_cell.angle_alpha   90.00
_cell.angle_beta   90.00
_cell.angle_gamma   90.00
#
_symmetry.space_group_name_H-M   'P 1'
#
loop_
_entity.id
_entity.type
_entity.pdbx_description
1 polymer ?
#
loop_
_entity_poly.entity_id
_entity_poly.type
_entity_poly.pdbx_seq_one_letter_code
_entity_poly.pdbx_strand_id
1 'polypeptide(L)'
;MSNVNDWKMAKMLDVFKLKVLDQQTKRVDEAQIIYNNPNYQWGDDEQKKAAELKLKSYKDWLAFYQEFYDQGMILVKQHENLTNNLSKWYDKWRNDISNEGVQETEIMSMQADMLQEIFSDMYSELKPLNLDIKPPKAMNLK
;
A
#
# COMPACT_ATOMS: atom_id res chain seq x y z
N MET A 1 4.71 17.85 -11.10
CA MET A 1 6.02 17.19 -10.91
C MET A 1 5.80 15.69 -11.00
N SER A 2 6.70 14.98 -11.68
CA SER A 2 6.63 13.51 -11.82
C SER A 2 7.13 12.87 -10.53
N ASN A 3 6.25 12.13 -9.86
CA ASN A 3 6.52 11.44 -8.60
C ASN A 3 7.35 10.18 -8.90
N VAL A 4 8.66 10.31 -8.91
CA VAL A 4 9.54 9.15 -9.02
C VAL A 4 9.60 8.48 -7.65
N ASN A 5 8.91 7.35 -7.52
CA ASN A 5 8.91 6.50 -6.34
C ASN A 5 10.32 5.90 -6.12
N ASP A 6 11.09 6.53 -5.25
CA ASP A 6 12.41 6.04 -4.82
C ASP A 6 12.33 5.28 -3.49
N TRP A 7 11.11 4.91 -3.05
CA TRP A 7 10.94 4.20 -1.80
C TRP A 7 11.44 2.76 -1.95
N LYS A 8 12.47 2.41 -1.18
CA LYS A 8 13.12 1.09 -1.21
C LYS A 8 12.14 -0.06 -1.04
N MET A 9 11.07 0.12 -0.28
CA MET A 9 10.04 -0.91 -0.07
C MET A 9 9.26 -1.23 -1.36
N ALA A 10 8.92 -0.22 -2.17
CA ALA A 10 8.24 -0.44 -3.44
C ALA A 10 9.09 -1.32 -4.40
N LYS A 11 10.37 -0.99 -4.53
CA LYS A 11 11.33 -1.79 -5.31
C LYS A 11 11.47 -3.22 -4.77
N MET A 12 11.46 -3.38 -3.44
CA MET A 12 11.54 -4.70 -2.81
C MET A 12 10.27 -5.52 -3.02
N LEU A 13 9.09 -4.89 -3.05
CA LEU A 13 7.81 -5.54 -3.38
C LEU A 13 7.78 -6.02 -4.83
N ASP A 14 8.31 -5.24 -5.77
CA ASP A 14 8.47 -5.68 -7.17
C ASP A 14 9.36 -6.93 -7.27
N VAL A 15 10.47 -6.94 -6.54
CA VAL A 15 11.37 -8.10 -6.49
C VAL A 15 10.67 -9.30 -5.83
N PHE A 16 9.90 -9.08 -4.76
CA PHE A 16 9.11 -10.13 -4.12
C PHE A 16 8.10 -10.73 -5.09
N LYS A 17 7.35 -9.90 -5.82
CA LYS A 17 6.41 -10.35 -6.84
C LYS A 17 7.09 -11.28 -7.85
N LEU A 18 8.21 -10.83 -8.43
CA LEU A 18 8.93 -11.59 -9.45
C LEU A 18 9.53 -12.91 -8.93
N LYS A 19 10.09 -12.90 -7.72
CA LYS A 19 10.85 -14.05 -7.18
C LYS A 19 10.01 -15.03 -6.38
N VAL A 20 8.90 -14.59 -5.81
CA VAL A 20 8.08 -15.39 -4.91
C VAL A 20 6.69 -15.59 -5.50
N LEU A 21 5.94 -14.51 -5.72
CA LEU A 21 4.55 -14.60 -6.15
C LEU A 21 4.42 -15.25 -7.53
N ASP A 22 5.11 -14.70 -8.54
CA ASP A 22 5.06 -15.20 -9.92
C ASP A 22 5.60 -16.64 -10.02
N GLN A 23 6.58 -17.00 -9.18
CA GLN A 23 7.09 -18.39 -9.13
C GLN A 23 6.07 -19.34 -8.50
N GLN A 24 5.37 -18.89 -7.45
CA GLN A 24 4.35 -19.69 -6.80
C GLN A 24 3.12 -19.87 -7.70
N THR A 25 2.73 -18.84 -8.46
CA THR A 25 1.69 -18.94 -9.49
C THR A 25 2.01 -20.03 -10.50
N LYS A 26 3.23 -20.02 -11.05
CA LYS A 26 3.67 -21.07 -12.00
C LYS A 26 3.60 -22.47 -11.40
N ARG A 27 4.02 -22.65 -10.14
CA ARG A 27 3.92 -23.95 -9.44
C ARG A 27 2.49 -24.42 -9.27
N VAL A 28 1.56 -23.50 -8.97
CA VAL A 28 0.13 -23.82 -8.89
C VAL A 28 -0.38 -24.24 -10.26
N ASP A 29 -0.05 -23.49 -11.32
CA ASP A 29 -0.49 -23.78 -12.68
C ASP A 29 0.03 -25.14 -13.16
N GLU A 30 1.32 -25.42 -12.99
CA GLU A 30 1.94 -26.72 -13.33
C GLU A 30 1.27 -27.88 -12.58
N ALA A 31 1.08 -27.74 -11.27
CA ALA A 31 0.43 -28.77 -10.45
C ALA A 31 -1.04 -28.95 -10.84
N GLN A 32 -1.74 -27.87 -11.18
CA GLN A 32 -3.13 -27.91 -11.61
C GLN A 32 -3.30 -28.60 -12.97
N ILE A 33 -2.38 -28.35 -13.91
CA ILE A 33 -2.33 -29.01 -15.22
C ILE A 33 -2.16 -30.52 -15.03
N ILE A 34 -1.20 -30.95 -14.21
CA ILE A 34 -0.96 -32.38 -13.95
C ILE A 34 -2.20 -33.02 -13.30
N TYR A 35 -2.76 -32.37 -12.27
CA TYR A 35 -3.91 -32.89 -11.54
C TYR A 35 -5.16 -33.05 -12.40
N ASN A 36 -5.38 -32.11 -13.32
CA ASN A 36 -6.54 -32.12 -14.22
C ASN A 36 -6.33 -32.90 -15.51
N ASN A 37 -5.11 -33.38 -15.79
CA ASN A 37 -4.81 -34.09 -17.02
C ASN A 37 -5.50 -35.47 -17.00
N PRO A 38 -6.50 -35.71 -17.88
CA PRO A 38 -7.24 -36.97 -17.90
C PRO A 38 -6.39 -38.17 -18.34
N ASN A 39 -5.25 -37.92 -19.00
CA ASN A 39 -4.33 -38.95 -19.48
C ASN A 39 -3.18 -39.22 -18.48
N TYR A 40 -3.13 -38.52 -17.35
CA TYR A 40 -2.09 -38.74 -16.36
C TYR A 40 -2.34 -40.05 -15.61
N GLN A 41 -1.36 -40.94 -15.63
CA GLN A 41 -1.43 -42.22 -14.94
C GLN A 41 -0.91 -42.08 -13.52
N TRP A 42 -1.83 -42.12 -12.55
CA TRP A 42 -1.49 -42.25 -11.14
C TRP A 42 -1.11 -43.70 -10.84
N GLY A 43 -0.01 -43.91 -10.13
CA GLY A 43 0.45 -45.24 -9.72
C GLY A 43 -0.48 -45.89 -8.71
N ASP A 44 -1.04 -45.11 -7.78
CA ASP A 44 -2.04 -45.54 -6.81
C ASP A 44 -2.93 -44.36 -6.34
N ASP A 45 -3.97 -44.68 -5.57
CA ASP A 45 -4.90 -43.69 -5.01
C ASP A 45 -4.22 -42.77 -3.96
N GLU A 46 -3.16 -43.24 -3.31
CA GLU A 46 -2.41 -42.43 -2.32
C GLU A 46 -1.62 -41.32 -3.02
N GLN A 47 -1.01 -41.60 -4.17
CA GLN A 47 -0.28 -40.65 -4.98
C GLN A 47 -1.20 -39.53 -5.48
N LYS A 48 -2.42 -39.88 -5.92
CA LYS A 48 -3.42 -38.90 -6.36
C LYS A 48 -3.86 -38.00 -5.20
N LYS A 49 -4.13 -38.56 -4.03
CA LYS A 49 -4.47 -37.79 -2.81
C LYS A 49 -3.31 -36.90 -2.36
N ALA A 50 -2.07 -37.40 -2.41
CA ALA A 50 -0.89 -36.62 -2.09
C ALA A 50 -0.71 -35.43 -3.05
N ALA A 51 -0.97 -35.61 -4.34
CA ALA A 51 -0.94 -34.54 -5.33
C ALA A 51 -2.05 -33.50 -5.09
N GLU A 52 -3.26 -33.92 -4.74
CA GLU A 52 -4.36 -33.02 -4.37
C GLU A 52 -3.99 -32.15 -3.16
N LEU A 53 -3.48 -32.76 -2.09
CA LEU A 53 -3.03 -32.05 -0.89
C LEU A 53 -1.91 -31.06 -1.20
N LYS A 54 -0.96 -31.46 -2.05
CA LYS A 54 0.15 -30.60 -2.48
C LYS A 54 -0.35 -29.40 -3.30
N LEU A 55 -1.26 -29.62 -4.24
CA LEU A 55 -1.89 -28.56 -5.03
C LEU A 55 -2.66 -27.59 -4.12
N LYS A 56 -3.43 -28.10 -3.16
CA LYS A 56 -4.11 -27.28 -2.16
C LYS A 56 -3.12 -26.41 -1.38
N SER A 57 -2.05 -27.01 -0.85
CA SER A 57 -1.01 -26.26 -0.13
C SER A 57 -0.39 -25.16 -1.00
N TYR A 58 -0.12 -25.42 -2.29
CA TYR A 58 0.41 -24.41 -3.19
C TYR A 58 -0.55 -23.24 -3.42
N LYS A 59 -1.85 -23.52 -3.52
CA LYS A 59 -2.89 -22.48 -3.63
C LYS A 59 -3.01 -21.66 -2.35
N ASP A 60 -2.96 -22.31 -1.19
CA ASP A 60 -3.02 -21.62 0.10
C ASP A 60 -1.83 -20.66 0.27
N TRP A 61 -0.62 -21.10 -0.09
CA TRP A 61 0.57 -20.24 -0.10
C TRP A 61 0.49 -19.12 -1.14
N LEU A 62 -0.05 -19.39 -2.33
CA LEU A 62 -0.26 -18.36 -3.35
C LEU A 62 -1.21 -17.26 -2.84
N ALA A 63 -2.33 -17.65 -2.24
CA ALA A 63 -3.29 -16.72 -1.66
C ALA A 63 -2.65 -15.86 -0.56
N PHE A 64 -1.86 -16.48 0.32
CA PHE A 64 -1.11 -15.76 1.35
C PHE A 64 -0.11 -14.74 0.76
N TYR A 65 0.68 -15.14 -0.23
CA TYR A 65 1.65 -14.22 -0.86
C TYR A 65 0.96 -13.09 -1.65
N GLN A 66 -0.17 -13.38 -2.27
CA GLN A 66 -0.97 -12.38 -2.97
C GLN A 66 -1.49 -11.33 -1.99
N GLU A 67 -2.12 -11.77 -0.89
CA GLU A 67 -2.61 -10.87 0.16
C GLU A 67 -1.46 -10.01 0.74
N PHE A 68 -0.32 -10.63 1.05
CA PHE A 68 0.85 -9.88 1.54
C PHE A 68 1.32 -8.81 0.55
N TYR A 69 1.39 -9.14 -0.74
CA TYR A 69 1.77 -8.20 -1.79
C TYR A 69 0.75 -7.05 -1.90
N ASP A 70 -0.54 -7.36 -1.91
CA ASP A 70 -1.61 -6.38 -2.05
C ASP A 70 -1.63 -5.40 -0.87
N GLN A 71 -1.52 -5.91 0.36
CA GLN A 71 -1.38 -5.08 1.57
C GLN A 71 -0.10 -4.22 1.52
N GLY A 72 1.01 -4.78 1.04
CA GLY A 72 2.25 -4.05 0.83
C GLY A 72 2.10 -2.89 -0.16
N MET A 73 1.40 -3.11 -1.27
CA MET A 73 1.13 -2.08 -2.28
C MET A 73 0.22 -0.96 -1.76
N ILE A 74 -0.76 -1.30 -0.89
CA ILE A 74 -1.57 -0.29 -0.20
C ILE A 74 -0.68 0.63 0.63
N LEU A 75 0.25 0.07 1.41
CA LEU A 75 1.18 0.85 2.23
C LEU A 75 2.12 1.73 1.39
N VAL A 76 2.61 1.22 0.25
CA VAL A 76 3.39 2.03 -0.71
C VAL A 76 2.60 3.24 -1.18
N LYS A 77 1.37 3.01 -1.62
CA LYS A 77 0.51 4.10 -2.11
C LYS A 77 0.20 5.12 -1.03
N GLN A 78 -0.07 4.67 0.20
CA GLN A 78 -0.29 5.58 1.34
C GLN A 78 0.96 6.41 1.65
N HIS A 79 2.15 5.80 1.64
CA HIS A 79 3.41 6.52 1.84
C HIS A 79 3.65 7.57 0.75
N GLU A 80 3.40 7.23 -0.51
CA GLU A 80 3.50 8.17 -1.63
C GLU A 80 2.53 9.34 -1.47
N ASN A 81 1.26 9.08 -1.16
CA ASN A 81 0.26 10.11 -0.93
C ASN A 81 0.67 11.06 0.19
N LEU A 82 1.11 10.52 1.33
CA LEU A 82 1.57 11.31 2.46
C LEU A 82 2.79 12.18 2.10
N THR A 83 3.76 11.61 1.38
CA THR A 83 4.95 12.35 0.93
C THR A 83 4.58 13.49 -0.02
N ASN A 84 3.66 13.23 -0.95
CA ASN A 84 3.16 14.23 -1.89
C ASN A 84 2.42 15.36 -1.17
N ASN A 85 1.56 15.02 -0.21
CA ASN A 85 0.82 16.01 0.56
C ASN A 85 1.76 16.86 1.42
N LEU A 86 2.77 16.24 2.05
CA LEU A 86 3.79 16.96 2.81
C LEU A 86 4.59 17.94 1.94
N SER A 87 4.98 17.54 0.72
CA SER A 87 5.62 18.45 -0.23
C SER A 87 4.70 19.63 -0.59
N LYS A 88 3.42 19.37 -0.86
CA LYS A 88 2.44 20.43 -1.18
C LYS A 88 2.27 21.41 -0.02
N TRP A 89 2.15 20.92 1.23
CA TRP A 89 2.02 21.79 2.39
C TRP A 89 3.27 22.62 2.64
N TYR A 90 4.45 22.03 2.44
CA TYR A 90 5.71 22.77 2.53
C TYR A 90 5.77 23.89 1.48
N ASP A 91 5.41 23.59 0.23
CA ASP A 91 5.39 24.58 -0.86
C ASP A 91 4.37 25.69 -0.57
N LYS A 92 3.17 25.34 -0.10
CA LYS A 92 2.12 26.30 0.30
C LYS A 92 2.59 27.20 1.44
N TRP A 93 3.14 26.63 2.52
CA TRP A 93 3.69 27.40 3.63
C TRP A 93 4.82 28.34 3.17
N ARG A 94 5.75 27.83 2.36
CA ARG A 94 6.88 28.62 1.88
C ARG A 94 6.43 29.82 1.05
N ASN A 95 5.49 29.62 0.13
CA ASN A 95 5.07 30.66 -0.79
C ASN A 95 4.11 31.65 -0.13
N ASP A 96 3.09 31.14 0.56
CA ASP A 96 1.97 31.96 1.02
C ASP A 96 2.24 32.63 2.38
N ILE A 97 3.15 32.09 3.19
CA ILE A 97 3.42 32.56 4.56
C ILE A 97 4.85 33.06 4.72
N SER A 98 5.85 32.32 4.20
CA SER A 98 7.26 32.67 4.45
C SER A 98 7.82 33.72 3.50
N ASN A 99 7.26 33.90 2.31
CA ASN A 99 7.82 34.78 1.27
C ASN A 99 7.03 36.07 1.05
N GLU A 100 5.72 36.10 1.32
CA GLU A 100 4.91 37.31 1.19
C GLU A 100 4.88 38.07 2.53
N GLY A 101 5.16 39.38 2.49
CA GLY A 101 5.12 40.25 3.67
C GLY A 101 3.67 40.53 4.06
N VAL A 102 3.05 39.61 4.81
CA VAL A 102 1.66 39.71 5.27
C VAL A 102 1.60 40.23 6.71
N GLN A 103 0.49 40.85 7.12
CA GLN A 103 0.31 41.34 8.50
C GLN A 103 0.14 40.18 9.50
N GLU A 104 0.64 40.35 10.73
CA GLU A 104 0.79 39.31 11.74
C GLU A 104 -0.51 38.54 12.08
N THR A 105 -1.66 39.22 12.09
CA THR A 105 -2.98 38.61 12.35
C THR A 105 -3.52 37.80 11.18
N GLU A 106 -3.31 38.25 9.95
CA GLU A 106 -3.68 37.51 8.74
C GLU A 106 -2.82 36.25 8.59
N ILE A 107 -1.53 36.37 8.93
CA ILE A 107 -0.60 35.24 9.03
C ILE A 107 -1.11 34.19 10.03
N MET A 108 -1.58 34.59 11.22
CA MET A 108 -2.07 33.64 12.23
C MET A 108 -3.33 32.88 11.77
N SER A 109 -4.27 33.56 11.11
CA SER A 109 -5.48 32.89 10.57
C SER A 109 -5.13 31.91 9.44
N MET A 110 -4.29 32.35 8.49
CA MET A 110 -3.83 31.50 7.39
C MET A 110 -3.03 30.28 7.87
N GLN A 111 -2.19 30.45 8.89
CA GLN A 111 -1.45 29.36 9.52
C GLN A 111 -2.38 28.33 10.17
N ALA A 112 -3.45 28.76 10.86
CA ALA A 112 -4.38 27.83 11.50
C ALA A 112 -5.24 27.06 10.50
N ASP A 113 -5.74 27.72 9.44
CA ASP A 113 -6.47 27.06 8.37
C ASP A 113 -5.58 26.01 7.67
N MET A 114 -4.34 26.38 7.39
CA MET A 114 -3.36 25.47 6.78
C MET A 114 -3.05 24.28 7.70
N LEU A 115 -2.88 24.50 9.00
CA LEU A 115 -2.71 23.41 9.97
C LEU A 115 -3.93 22.50 10.03
N GLN A 116 -5.15 23.05 9.99
CA GLN A 116 -6.37 22.26 9.98
C GLN A 116 -6.50 21.41 8.71
N GLU A 117 -6.13 21.95 7.54
CA GLU A 117 -6.05 21.23 6.28
C GLU A 117 -5.02 20.08 6.36
N ILE A 118 -3.80 20.38 6.82
CA ILE A 118 -2.71 19.41 7.03
C ILE A 118 -3.20 18.23 7.88
N PHE A 119 -3.73 18.51 9.07
CA PHE A 119 -4.14 17.44 9.97
C PHE A 119 -5.35 16.64 9.44
N SER A 120 -6.24 17.28 8.68
CA SER A 120 -7.41 16.60 8.09
C SER A 120 -7.00 15.63 7.00
N ASP A 121 -6.08 16.05 6.14
CA ASP A 121 -5.53 15.23 5.08
C ASP A 121 -4.69 14.08 5.65
N MET A 122 -3.81 14.35 6.64
CA MET A 122 -3.07 13.31 7.36
C MET A 122 -4.02 12.27 7.96
N TYR A 123 -5.09 12.71 8.61
CA TYR A 123 -6.09 11.83 9.19
C TYR A 123 -6.76 10.94 8.13
N SER A 124 -7.10 11.50 6.96
CA SER A 124 -7.74 10.75 5.88
C SER A 124 -6.87 9.62 5.30
N GLU A 125 -5.57 9.86 5.16
CA GLU A 125 -4.59 8.87 4.68
C GLU A 125 -4.28 7.79 5.73
N LEU A 126 -4.35 8.13 7.02
CA LEU A 126 -4.15 7.22 8.14
C LEU A 126 -5.40 6.38 8.48
N LYS A 127 -6.61 6.86 8.14
CA LYS A 127 -7.88 6.19 8.45
C LYS A 127 -7.95 4.71 8.03
N PRO A 128 -7.45 4.29 6.85
CA PRO A 128 -7.49 2.88 6.45
C PRO A 128 -6.65 1.95 7.34
N LEU A 129 -5.70 2.48 8.13
CA LEU A 129 -4.88 1.70 9.05
C LEU A 129 -5.63 1.31 10.34
N ASN A 130 -6.89 1.75 10.51
CA ASN A 130 -7.72 1.49 11.70
C ASN A 130 -7.01 1.82 13.03
N LEU A 131 -6.15 2.84 13.01
CA LEU A 131 -5.49 3.35 14.20
C LEU A 131 -6.51 4.12 15.04
N ASP A 132 -6.40 4.04 16.38
CA ASP A 132 -7.23 4.83 17.31
C ASP A 132 -6.74 6.30 17.35
N ILE A 133 -6.87 6.98 16.21
CA ILE A 133 -6.51 8.38 16.03
C ILE A 133 -7.81 9.18 15.97
N LYS A 134 -7.90 10.22 16.78
CA LYS A 134 -9.04 11.13 16.77
C LYS A 134 -8.89 12.13 15.61
N PRO A 135 -10.00 12.48 14.93
CA PRO A 135 -9.94 13.51 13.90
C PRO A 135 -9.51 14.86 14.49
N PRO A 136 -8.85 15.72 13.70
CA PRO A 136 -8.49 17.05 14.15
C PRO A 136 -9.73 17.85 14.57
N LYS A 137 -9.59 18.61 15.67
CA LYS A 137 -10.62 19.57 16.09
C LYS A 137 -10.54 20.81 15.21
N ALA A 138 -11.68 21.34 14.81
CA ALA A 138 -11.74 22.63 14.12
C ALA A 138 -11.11 23.73 14.99
N MET A 139 -10.19 24.51 14.41
CA MET A 139 -9.59 25.66 15.08
C MET A 139 -10.51 26.85 14.90
N ASN A 140 -11.40 27.08 15.88
CA ASN A 140 -12.19 28.30 15.93
C ASN A 140 -11.29 29.45 16.40
N LEU A 141 -10.56 30.09 15.48
CA LEU A 141 -9.94 31.37 15.76
C LEU A 141 -11.02 32.45 15.78
N LYS A 142 -11.06 33.22 16.86
CA LYS A 142 -11.95 34.39 17.04
C LYS A 142 -11.22 35.67 16.71
#